data_AF-A0A3L7XS50-F1
#
_entry.id   AF-A0A3L7XS50-F1
#
_cell.length_a   1.000
_cell.length_b   1.000
_cell.length_c   1.000
_cell.angle_alpha   90.00
_cell.angle_beta   90.00
_cell.angle_gamma   90.00
#
_symmetry.space_group_name_H-M   'P 1'
#
loop_
_entity.id
_entity.type
_entity.pdbx_description
1 polymer ?
#
loop_
_entity_poly.entity_id
_entity_poly.type
_entity_poly.pdbx_seq_one_letter_code
_entity_poly.pdbx_strand_id
1 'polypeptide(L)'
;MFGTPTCVPEECAELVPALRTGHAAILEALQAAGLAAPPYPQQLPAGNPEGTAAARAFVMQGVLKYHGLADWDWRTAYLPSISLNNDAAQTLTWVQFDPRLAADEVTIGGVPASGREQERVVRCLQFVREQAHITSRARVLTRNQLNGSPADGSAKGLGTSASGSAALAMAALTAAFGPQLGAHPRLLTCTARLLAGSGCRSAAGGLALWLSYPGIAHADSY
;
A
#
# COMPACT_ATOMS: atom_id res chain seq x y z
N MET A 1 -4.34 7.29 -16.94
CA MET A 1 -4.29 5.96 -16.28
C MET A 1 -4.83 6.00 -14.84
N PHE A 2 -4.61 7.08 -14.07
CA PHE A 2 -4.99 7.17 -12.64
C PHE A 2 -6.48 7.04 -12.30
N GLY A 3 -7.37 7.50 -13.20
CA GLY A 3 -8.83 7.47 -13.01
C GLY A 3 -9.54 6.29 -13.68
N THR A 4 -8.81 5.30 -14.20
CA THR A 4 -9.43 4.14 -14.84
C THR A 4 -10.13 3.28 -13.78
N PRO A 5 -11.44 2.99 -13.93
CA PRO A 5 -12.15 2.07 -13.05
C PRO A 5 -11.48 0.71 -12.98
N THR A 6 -11.51 0.09 -11.80
CA THR A 6 -11.06 -1.29 -11.62
C THR A 6 -12.10 -2.30 -12.10
N CYS A 7 -11.81 -3.59 -12.05
CA CYS A 7 -12.75 -4.64 -12.41
C CYS A 7 -13.98 -4.62 -11.49
N VAL A 8 -15.15 -4.96 -12.06
CA VAL A 8 -16.38 -5.26 -11.33
C VAL A 8 -16.67 -6.75 -11.53
N PRO A 9 -16.59 -7.59 -10.49
CA PRO A 9 -17.05 -8.97 -10.56
C PRO A 9 -18.53 -9.01 -10.93
N GLU A 10 -18.88 -9.89 -11.88
CA GLU A 10 -20.22 -9.98 -12.45
C GLU A 10 -21.28 -10.23 -11.37
N GLU A 11 -20.95 -11.07 -10.39
CA GLU A 11 -21.82 -11.40 -9.25
C GLU A 11 -22.15 -10.20 -8.34
N CYS A 12 -21.40 -9.11 -8.43
CA CYS A 12 -21.59 -7.91 -7.60
C CYS A 12 -22.11 -6.71 -8.39
N ALA A 13 -22.32 -6.83 -9.71
CA ALA A 13 -22.65 -5.70 -10.57
C ALA A 13 -23.92 -4.95 -10.12
N GLU A 14 -24.93 -5.68 -9.66
CA GLU A 14 -26.21 -5.10 -9.18
C GLU A 14 -26.06 -4.30 -7.87
N LEU A 15 -25.05 -4.61 -7.04
CA LEU A 15 -24.81 -3.93 -5.76
C LEU A 15 -24.05 -2.61 -5.94
N VAL A 16 -23.33 -2.46 -7.05
CA VAL A 16 -22.42 -1.33 -7.30
C VAL A 16 -23.12 0.04 -7.22
N PRO A 17 -24.32 0.27 -7.77
CA PRO A 17 -25.01 1.55 -7.63
C PRO A 17 -25.22 1.95 -6.15
N ALA A 18 -25.70 1.03 -5.32
CA ALA A 18 -25.92 1.28 -3.89
C ALA A 18 -24.60 1.54 -3.15
N LEU A 19 -23.54 0.78 -3.47
CA LEU A 19 -22.21 0.99 -2.90
C LEU A 19 -21.61 2.35 -3.28
N ARG A 20 -21.82 2.82 -4.52
CA ARG A 20 -21.40 4.16 -4.95
C ARG A 20 -22.14 5.26 -4.18
N THR A 21 -23.45 5.11 -3.98
CA THR A 21 -24.24 6.04 -3.16
C THR A 21 -23.71 6.08 -1.72
N GLY A 22 -23.46 4.92 -1.11
CA GLY A 22 -22.87 4.84 0.23
C GLY A 22 -21.48 5.47 0.30
N HIS A 23 -20.63 5.25 -0.70
CA HIS A 23 -19.31 5.88 -0.81
C HIS A 23 -19.39 7.40 -0.86
N ALA A 24 -20.31 7.96 -1.67
CA ALA A 24 -20.51 9.41 -1.76
C ALA A 24 -20.97 9.99 -0.40
N ALA A 25 -21.89 9.32 0.28
CA ALA A 25 -22.35 9.73 1.61
C ALA A 25 -21.22 9.71 2.66
N ILE A 26 -20.33 8.71 2.61
CA ILE A 26 -19.14 8.65 3.47
C ILE A 26 -18.21 9.85 3.19
N LEU A 27 -17.94 10.16 1.92
CA LEU A 27 -17.09 11.30 1.55
C LEU A 27 -17.69 12.64 2.01
N GLU A 28 -19.00 12.83 1.84
CA GLU A 28 -19.70 14.02 2.32
C GLU A 28 -19.60 14.15 3.84
N ALA A 29 -19.82 13.07 4.58
CA ALA A 29 -19.69 13.06 6.04
C ALA A 29 -18.25 13.38 6.50
N LEU A 30 -17.24 12.81 5.84
CA LEU A 30 -15.83 13.12 6.12
C LEU A 30 -15.51 14.59 5.83
N GLN A 31 -16.00 15.13 4.72
CA GLN A 31 -15.81 16.53 4.36
C GLN A 31 -16.48 17.47 5.37
N ALA A 32 -17.72 17.19 5.77
CA ALA A 32 -18.43 17.94 6.79
C ALA A 32 -17.70 17.92 8.16
N ALA A 33 -16.98 16.83 8.45
CA ALA A 33 -16.13 16.70 9.62
C ALA A 33 -14.71 17.29 9.47
N GLY A 34 -14.37 17.88 8.33
CA GLY A 34 -13.03 18.43 8.07
C GLY A 34 -11.95 17.37 7.82
N LEU A 35 -12.31 16.13 7.53
CA LEU A 35 -11.42 14.99 7.32
C LEU A 35 -11.20 14.74 5.82
N ALA A 36 -10.55 15.68 5.13
CA ALA A 36 -10.26 15.57 3.70
C ALA A 36 -8.79 15.21 3.43
N ALA A 37 -8.57 14.19 2.59
CA ALA A 37 -7.23 13.85 2.08
C ALA A 37 -6.93 14.64 0.79
N PRO A 38 -5.69 15.12 0.59
CA PRO A 38 -5.30 15.83 -0.64
C PRO A 38 -5.54 14.93 -1.86
N PRO A 39 -5.88 15.50 -3.03
CA PRO A 39 -6.16 14.73 -4.24
C PRO A 39 -4.96 13.87 -4.65
N TYR A 40 -5.22 12.82 -5.41
CA TYR A 40 -4.13 11.99 -5.96
C TYR A 40 -3.31 12.83 -6.96
N PRO A 41 -1.96 12.78 -6.92
CA PRO A 41 -1.12 13.56 -7.82
C PRO A 41 -1.42 13.24 -9.29
N GLN A 42 -1.66 14.27 -10.11
CA GLN A 42 -1.93 14.08 -11.54
C GLN A 42 -0.65 13.93 -12.36
N GLN A 43 0.48 14.38 -11.81
CA GLN A 43 1.81 14.33 -12.42
C GLN A 43 2.83 14.00 -11.34
N LEU A 44 3.83 13.20 -11.71
CA LEU A 44 4.97 12.86 -10.87
C LEU A 44 6.25 13.24 -11.63
N PRO A 45 7.30 13.71 -10.94
CA PRO A 45 8.57 13.99 -11.58
C PRO A 45 9.22 12.68 -12.05
N ALA A 46 10.19 12.77 -12.96
CA ALA A 46 11.06 11.62 -13.25
C ALA A 46 11.74 11.15 -11.96
N GLY A 47 11.76 9.84 -11.75
CA GLY A 47 12.33 9.26 -10.54
C GLY A 47 13.85 9.09 -10.61
N ASN A 48 14.46 8.94 -9.44
CA ASN A 48 15.87 8.63 -9.29
C ASN A 48 16.12 7.13 -9.53
N PRO A 49 16.81 6.73 -10.62
CA PRO A 49 17.07 5.32 -10.91
C PRO A 49 18.08 4.66 -9.96
N GLU A 50 18.76 5.44 -9.13
CA GLU A 50 19.76 5.01 -8.14
C GLU A 50 19.35 5.38 -6.69
N GLY A 51 18.08 5.76 -6.51
CA GLY A 51 17.57 6.25 -5.24
C GLY A 51 17.56 5.20 -4.15
N THR A 52 17.74 5.65 -2.90
CA THR A 52 17.78 4.79 -1.72
C THR A 52 17.00 5.42 -0.56
N ALA A 53 16.22 4.62 0.14
CA ALA A 53 15.47 5.07 1.31
C ALA A 53 15.12 3.91 2.24
N ALA A 54 14.89 4.23 3.51
CA ALA A 54 14.32 3.31 4.48
C ALA A 54 13.06 3.92 5.09
N ALA A 55 12.10 3.07 5.42
CA ALA A 55 10.87 3.45 6.07
C ALA A 55 10.46 2.46 7.15
N ARG A 56 9.68 2.97 8.10
CA ARG A 56 9.06 2.21 9.18
C ARG A 56 7.54 2.34 9.05
N ALA A 57 6.83 1.23 9.24
CA ALA A 57 5.38 1.25 9.44
C ALA A 57 4.97 0.32 10.58
N PHE A 58 3.83 0.63 11.18
CA PHE A 58 3.28 -0.08 12.33
C PHE A 58 2.13 -1.00 11.92
N VAL A 59 1.94 -2.07 12.68
CA VAL A 59 0.82 -2.99 12.42
C VAL A 59 -0.53 -2.34 12.71
N MET A 60 -1.60 -2.97 12.23
CA MET A 60 -2.98 -2.51 12.43
C MET A 60 -3.91 -3.67 12.74
N GLN A 61 -4.98 -3.38 13.49
CA GLN A 61 -6.06 -4.30 13.81
C GLN A 61 -7.37 -3.83 13.18
N GLY A 62 -8.03 -4.70 12.44
CA GLY A 62 -9.32 -4.39 11.81
C GLY A 62 -10.44 -4.28 12.84
N VAL A 63 -11.15 -3.15 12.82
CA VAL A 63 -12.40 -2.90 13.57
C VAL A 63 -13.60 -3.29 12.70
N LEU A 64 -13.63 -2.79 11.47
CA LEU A 64 -14.58 -3.20 10.42
C LEU A 64 -13.78 -3.91 9.32
N LYS A 65 -14.15 -5.13 8.96
CA LYS A 65 -13.41 -5.96 8.00
C LYS A 65 -13.82 -5.66 6.55
N TYR A 66 -12.87 -5.79 5.63
CA TYR A 66 -13.09 -5.50 4.20
C TYR A 66 -13.65 -6.68 3.38
N HIS A 67 -13.77 -7.88 3.98
CA HIS A 67 -14.41 -9.08 3.42
C HIS A 67 -13.99 -9.49 1.98
N GLY A 68 -12.71 -9.34 1.63
CA GLY A 68 -12.15 -9.85 0.37
C GLY A 68 -11.91 -8.77 -0.69
N LEU A 69 -11.27 -9.17 -1.79
CA LEU A 69 -10.88 -8.27 -2.88
C LEU A 69 -11.82 -8.44 -4.07
N ALA A 70 -12.31 -7.32 -4.60
CA ALA A 70 -13.11 -7.25 -5.82
C ALA A 70 -12.23 -7.26 -7.08
N ASP A 71 -11.05 -6.63 -7.00
CA ASP A 71 -10.04 -6.65 -8.06
C ASP A 71 -8.71 -7.10 -7.44
N TRP A 72 -8.16 -8.23 -7.89
CA TRP A 72 -6.89 -8.76 -7.36
C TRP A 72 -5.67 -8.02 -7.88
N ASP A 73 -5.81 -7.34 -9.01
CA ASP A 73 -4.72 -6.61 -9.64
C ASP A 73 -4.46 -5.27 -8.97
N TRP A 74 -5.54 -4.52 -8.74
CA TRP A 74 -5.51 -3.25 -8.03
C TRP A 74 -5.76 -3.39 -6.54
N ARG A 75 -6.12 -4.59 -6.09
CA ARG A 75 -6.40 -4.94 -4.68
C ARG A 75 -7.44 -4.04 -4.05
N THR A 76 -8.46 -3.67 -4.82
CA THR A 76 -9.66 -2.98 -4.32
C THR A 76 -10.56 -4.01 -3.62
N ALA A 77 -11.21 -3.61 -2.54
CA ALA A 77 -12.10 -4.46 -1.76
C ALA A 77 -13.56 -4.32 -2.19
N TYR A 78 -14.36 -5.30 -1.82
CA TYR A 78 -15.81 -5.24 -1.96
C TYR A 78 -16.44 -4.14 -1.11
N LEU A 79 -15.89 -3.90 0.08
CA LEU A 79 -16.47 -3.01 1.08
C LEU A 79 -15.40 -2.12 1.73
N PRO A 80 -15.78 -0.93 2.22
CA PRO A 80 -14.91 -0.13 3.05
C PRO A 80 -14.60 -0.83 4.38
N SER A 81 -13.53 -0.41 5.05
CA SER A 81 -13.10 -1.04 6.30
C SER A 81 -12.36 -0.07 7.21
N ILE A 82 -12.39 -0.35 8.51
CA ILE A 82 -11.80 0.50 9.54
C ILE A 82 -10.77 -0.30 10.32
N SER A 83 -9.63 0.30 10.66
CA SER A 83 -8.64 -0.30 11.55
C SER A 83 -8.00 0.70 12.49
N LEU A 84 -7.39 0.17 13.55
CA LEU A 84 -6.54 0.93 14.47
C LEU A 84 -5.09 0.46 14.33
N ASN A 85 -4.17 1.38 14.02
CA ASN A 85 -2.73 1.14 14.11
C ASN A 85 -2.30 1.02 15.58
N ASN A 86 -1.35 0.13 15.86
CA ASN A 86 -0.76 -0.03 17.19
C ASN A 86 0.75 -0.29 17.09
N ASP A 87 1.44 -0.11 18.21
CA ASP A 87 2.89 -0.21 18.32
C ASP A 87 3.38 -1.60 18.77
N ALA A 88 2.50 -2.61 18.88
CA ALA A 88 2.90 -3.95 19.32
C ALA A 88 3.93 -4.60 18.38
N ALA A 89 3.93 -4.20 17.11
CA ALA A 89 4.91 -4.62 16.11
C ALA A 89 5.11 -3.54 15.02
N GLN A 90 6.28 -3.57 14.40
CA GLN A 90 6.64 -2.68 13.30
C GLN A 90 7.39 -3.44 12.20
N THR A 91 7.38 -2.91 10.99
CA THR A 91 8.22 -3.38 9.88
C THR A 91 9.18 -2.27 9.48
N LEU A 92 10.45 -2.62 9.36
CA LEU A 92 11.49 -1.77 8.77
C LEU A 92 11.79 -2.29 7.38
N THR A 93 11.71 -1.42 6.38
CA THR A 93 12.05 -1.76 4.99
C THR A 93 13.05 -0.75 4.45
N TRP A 94 14.09 -1.25 3.81
CA TRP A 94 15.04 -0.48 3.02
C TRP A 94 14.90 -0.89 1.55
N VAL A 95 14.92 0.11 0.66
CA VAL A 95 14.84 -0.05 -0.79
C VAL A 95 15.96 0.76 -1.42
N GLN A 96 16.69 0.15 -2.35
CA GLN A 96 17.64 0.83 -3.22
C GLN A 96 17.38 0.41 -4.66
N PHE A 97 17.11 1.37 -5.55
CA PHE A 97 17.16 1.14 -6.99
C PHE A 97 18.62 1.13 -7.46
N ASP A 98 18.98 0.18 -8.34
CA ASP A 98 20.33 0.02 -8.89
C ASP A 98 20.23 -0.46 -10.36
N PRO A 99 20.63 0.36 -11.34
CA PRO A 99 20.58 0.01 -12.77
C PRO A 99 21.44 -1.20 -13.16
N ARG A 100 22.39 -1.60 -12.31
CA ARG A 100 23.33 -2.70 -12.60
C ARG A 100 22.75 -4.07 -12.22
N LEU A 101 21.63 -4.10 -11.51
CA LEU A 101 20.96 -5.34 -11.14
C LEU A 101 20.21 -5.94 -12.33
N ALA A 102 20.39 -7.24 -12.54
CA ALA A 102 19.65 -7.98 -13.57
C ALA A 102 18.19 -8.25 -13.17
N ALA A 103 17.92 -8.39 -11.87
CA ALA A 103 16.60 -8.66 -11.30
C ALA A 103 16.41 -7.99 -9.93
N ASP A 104 15.16 -7.89 -9.46
CA ASP A 104 14.86 -7.42 -8.11
C ASP A 104 15.36 -8.44 -7.07
N GLU A 105 16.15 -8.00 -6.09
CA GLU A 105 16.68 -8.81 -4.99
C GLU A 105 15.87 -8.50 -3.72
N VAL A 106 15.13 -9.48 -3.19
CA VAL A 106 14.25 -9.28 -2.03
C VAL A 106 14.68 -10.20 -0.89
N THR A 107 14.96 -9.63 0.27
CA THR A 107 15.30 -10.37 1.49
C THR A 107 14.32 -10.00 2.61
N ILE A 108 13.65 -11.00 3.18
CA ILE A 108 12.68 -10.86 4.26
C ILE A 108 13.23 -11.56 5.50
N GLY A 109 13.46 -10.83 6.58
CA GLY A 109 13.97 -11.41 7.83
C GLY A 109 15.35 -12.07 7.70
N GLY A 110 16.17 -11.63 6.74
CA GLY A 110 17.48 -12.22 6.44
C GLY A 110 17.43 -13.41 5.47
N VAL A 111 16.25 -13.80 4.99
CA VAL A 111 16.09 -14.91 4.03
C VAL A 111 15.70 -14.35 2.66
N PRO A 112 16.35 -14.77 1.56
CA PRO A 112 15.90 -14.43 0.21
C PRO A 112 14.44 -14.86 -0.01
N ALA A 113 13.59 -13.92 -0.41
CA ALA A 113 12.19 -14.18 -0.69
C ALA A 113 12.04 -14.97 -1.99
N SER A 114 11.00 -15.79 -2.08
CA SER A 114 10.66 -16.54 -3.29
C SER A 114 9.14 -16.69 -3.45
N GLY A 115 8.71 -17.09 -4.64
CA GLY A 115 7.29 -17.30 -4.97
C GLY A 115 6.42 -16.09 -4.65
N ARG A 116 5.28 -16.33 -4.00
CA ARG A 116 4.25 -15.32 -3.76
C ARG A 116 4.72 -14.09 -2.97
N GLU A 117 5.67 -14.25 -2.06
CA GLU A 117 6.19 -13.10 -1.28
C GLU A 117 7.01 -12.18 -2.16
N GLN A 118 7.91 -12.74 -2.97
CA GLN A 118 8.71 -12.00 -3.94
C GLN A 118 7.84 -11.35 -5.01
N GLU A 119 6.90 -12.08 -5.61
CA GLU A 119 5.98 -11.58 -6.64
C GLU A 119 5.23 -10.32 -6.19
N ARG A 120 4.73 -10.32 -4.94
CA ARG A 120 3.98 -9.17 -4.41
C ARG A 120 4.87 -7.94 -4.18
N VAL A 121 6.11 -8.13 -3.75
CA VAL A 121 7.10 -7.05 -3.61
C VAL A 121 7.46 -6.49 -4.98
N VAL A 122 7.78 -7.36 -5.94
CA VAL A 122 8.13 -6.98 -7.32
C VAL A 122 7.00 -6.23 -8.00
N ARG A 123 5.74 -6.67 -7.82
CA ARG A 123 4.56 -5.98 -8.35
C ARG A 123 4.44 -4.54 -7.81
N CYS A 124 4.65 -4.35 -6.51
CA CYS A 124 4.61 -3.03 -5.90
C CYS A 124 5.75 -2.14 -6.43
N LEU A 125 6.97 -2.68 -6.56
CA LEU A 125 8.11 -1.97 -7.14
C LEU A 125 7.87 -1.62 -8.62
N GLN A 126 7.24 -2.52 -9.38
CA GLN A 126 6.90 -2.29 -10.77
C GLN A 126 5.97 -1.10 -10.93
N PHE A 127 4.91 -1.01 -10.11
CA PHE A 127 4.05 0.17 -10.10
C PHE A 127 4.84 1.46 -9.85
N VAL A 128 5.72 1.47 -8.85
CA VAL A 128 6.57 2.64 -8.54
C VAL A 128 7.48 3.00 -9.72
N ARG A 129 8.10 2.01 -10.37
CA ARG A 129 8.96 2.21 -11.55
C ARG A 129 8.22 2.80 -12.74
N GLU A 130 7.00 2.30 -13.01
CA GLU A 130 6.14 2.79 -14.08
C GLU A 130 5.77 4.26 -13.83
N GLN A 131 5.46 4.64 -12.59
CA GLN A 131 5.21 6.03 -12.22
C GLN A 131 6.47 6.91 -12.30
N ALA A 132 7.64 6.33 -12.00
CA ALA A 132 8.91 7.03 -11.95
C ALA A 132 9.59 7.13 -13.33
N HIS A 133 9.09 6.42 -14.33
CA HIS A 133 9.73 6.28 -15.64
C HIS A 133 11.19 5.77 -15.55
N ILE A 134 11.45 4.85 -14.61
CA ILE A 134 12.76 4.20 -14.45
C ILE A 134 12.68 2.70 -14.72
N THR A 135 13.78 2.10 -15.14
CA THR A 135 13.89 0.66 -15.44
C THR A 135 14.76 -0.11 -14.44
N SER A 136 15.42 0.60 -13.53
CA SER A 136 16.34 0.01 -12.55
C SER A 136 15.62 -0.98 -11.64
N ARG A 137 16.27 -2.11 -11.37
CA ARG A 137 15.79 -3.09 -10.38
C ARG A 137 16.15 -2.61 -8.98
N ALA A 138 15.58 -3.24 -7.97
CA ALA A 138 15.80 -2.84 -6.59
C ALA A 138 16.35 -3.97 -5.70
N ARG A 139 17.20 -3.59 -4.76
CA ARG A 139 17.44 -4.38 -3.54
C ARG A 139 16.43 -3.98 -2.49
N VAL A 140 15.80 -4.96 -1.87
CA VAL A 140 14.84 -4.78 -0.77
C VAL A 140 15.29 -5.62 0.41
N LEU A 141 15.51 -4.96 1.55
CA LEU A 141 15.72 -5.61 2.84
C LEU A 141 14.57 -5.22 3.75
N THR A 142 13.79 -6.20 4.21
CA THR A 142 12.66 -5.94 5.10
C THR A 142 12.64 -6.91 6.27
N ARG A 143 12.27 -6.42 7.45
CA ARG A 143 12.14 -7.25 8.66
C ARG A 143 11.05 -6.73 9.58
N ASN A 144 10.34 -7.67 10.20
CA ASN A 144 9.41 -7.37 11.29
C ASN A 144 10.16 -7.32 12.62
N GLN A 145 9.71 -6.44 13.51
CA GLN A 145 10.20 -6.31 14.87
C GLN A 145 9.00 -6.30 15.82
N LEU A 146 9.08 -7.10 16.87
CA LEU A 146 8.26 -6.94 18.07
C LEU A 146 8.98 -5.95 18.99
N ASN A 147 8.29 -5.34 19.96
CA ASN A 147 8.85 -4.32 20.85
C ASN A 147 10.29 -4.63 21.34
N GLY A 148 11.27 -4.00 20.69
CA GLY A 148 12.71 -4.11 20.99
C GLY A 148 13.45 -5.35 20.46
N SER A 149 12.77 -6.34 19.88
CA SER A 149 13.41 -7.61 19.44
C SER A 149 13.01 -8.02 18.01
N PRO A 150 13.89 -8.73 17.27
CA PRO A 150 13.52 -9.32 15.99
C PRO A 150 12.31 -10.24 16.14
N ALA A 151 11.39 -10.19 15.17
CA ALA A 151 10.27 -11.12 15.09
C ALA A 151 10.68 -12.37 14.29
N ASP A 152 11.29 -13.34 14.96
CA ASP A 152 11.70 -14.66 14.44
C ASP A 152 10.50 -15.59 14.17
N GLY A 153 9.57 -15.14 13.32
CA GLY A 153 8.33 -15.86 12.99
C GLY A 153 7.18 -15.64 13.99
N SER A 154 7.47 -15.10 15.17
CA SER A 154 6.54 -14.79 16.26
C SER A 154 5.51 -13.69 15.96
N ALA A 155 5.71 -12.88 14.90
CA ALA A 155 4.80 -11.78 14.54
C ALA A 155 3.75 -12.13 13.46
N LYS A 156 3.67 -13.40 13.04
CA LYS A 156 2.63 -13.84 12.10
C LYS A 156 1.26 -13.71 12.77
N GLY A 157 0.29 -13.11 12.06
CA GLY A 157 -1.06 -12.89 12.59
C GLY A 157 -1.28 -11.54 13.29
N LEU A 158 -0.22 -10.77 13.55
CA LEU A 158 -0.32 -9.43 14.17
C LEU A 158 -0.58 -8.29 13.17
N GLY A 159 -0.90 -8.59 11.91
CA GLY A 159 -1.03 -7.56 10.86
C GLY A 159 0.30 -7.15 10.20
N THR A 160 1.37 -7.94 10.37
CA THR A 160 2.71 -7.69 9.80
C THR A 160 2.76 -7.61 8.28
N SER A 161 1.83 -8.26 7.57
CA SER A 161 1.72 -8.06 6.11
C SER A 161 1.25 -6.65 5.75
N ALA A 162 0.44 -6.00 6.59
CA ALA A 162 -0.03 -4.64 6.34
C ALA A 162 1.10 -3.62 6.56
N SER A 163 1.82 -3.75 7.68
CA SER A 163 2.99 -2.90 7.98
C SER A 163 4.13 -3.11 6.98
N GLY A 164 4.39 -4.35 6.55
CA GLY A 164 5.38 -4.60 5.49
C GLY A 164 5.01 -3.93 4.17
N SER A 165 3.72 -3.94 3.82
CA SER A 165 3.18 -3.23 2.65
C SER A 165 3.40 -1.72 2.73
N ALA A 166 3.06 -1.12 3.88
CA ALA A 166 3.18 0.31 4.11
C ALA A 166 4.64 0.76 4.13
N ALA A 167 5.52 0.01 4.81
CA ALA A 167 6.94 0.30 4.87
C ALA A 167 7.60 0.17 3.48
N LEU A 168 7.25 -0.86 2.70
CA LEU A 168 7.76 -1.00 1.33
C LEU A 168 7.33 0.17 0.44
N ALA A 169 6.04 0.51 0.43
CA ALA A 169 5.53 1.58 -0.41
C ALA A 169 6.18 2.93 -0.08
N MET A 170 6.28 3.27 1.21
CA MET A 170 6.93 4.50 1.65
C MET A 170 8.40 4.53 1.27
N ALA A 171 9.16 3.45 1.50
CA ALA A 171 10.57 3.38 1.15
C ALA A 171 10.77 3.46 -0.38
N ALA A 172 9.99 2.73 -1.17
CA ALA A 172 10.11 2.73 -2.63
C ALA A 172 9.74 4.09 -3.25
N LEU A 173 8.64 4.72 -2.81
CA LEU A 173 8.25 6.04 -3.26
C LEU A 173 9.27 7.11 -2.84
N THR A 174 9.80 7.03 -1.62
CA THR A 174 10.85 7.95 -1.15
C THR A 174 12.14 7.78 -1.94
N ALA A 175 12.55 6.54 -2.22
CA ALA A 175 13.73 6.26 -3.03
C ALA A 175 13.57 6.82 -4.45
N ALA A 176 12.40 6.62 -5.08
CA ALA A 176 12.16 7.08 -6.43
C ALA A 176 11.97 8.60 -6.52
N PHE A 177 11.22 9.22 -5.60
CA PHE A 177 10.69 10.58 -5.77
C PHE A 177 11.08 11.57 -4.66
N GLY A 178 11.75 11.10 -3.60
CA GLY A 178 12.06 11.90 -2.42
C GLY A 178 10.97 11.87 -1.33
N PRO A 179 11.29 12.40 -0.12
CA PRO A 179 10.47 12.21 1.08
C PRO A 179 9.09 12.87 1.01
N GLN A 180 8.93 13.97 0.28
CA GLN A 180 7.64 14.65 0.15
C GLN A 180 6.61 13.77 -0.56
N LEU A 181 6.99 13.14 -1.68
CA LEU A 181 6.11 12.23 -2.41
C LEU A 181 5.98 10.86 -1.72
N GLY A 182 7.05 10.40 -1.05
CA GLY A 182 6.99 9.20 -0.20
C GLY A 182 5.99 9.28 0.94
N ALA A 183 5.72 10.49 1.45
CA ALA A 183 4.74 10.76 2.51
C ALA A 183 3.40 11.32 1.99
N HIS A 184 3.20 11.44 0.67
CA HIS A 184 1.95 11.96 0.12
C HIS A 184 0.78 11.00 0.42
N PRO A 185 -0.26 11.40 1.17
CA PRO A 185 -1.25 10.47 1.73
C PRO A 185 -1.87 9.51 0.73
N ARG A 186 -2.52 10.00 -0.34
CA ARG A 186 -3.18 9.12 -1.31
C ARG A 186 -2.21 8.28 -2.15
N LEU A 187 -1.12 8.88 -2.65
CA LEU A 187 -0.09 8.15 -3.39
C LEU A 187 0.47 6.99 -2.56
N LEU A 188 0.81 7.26 -1.30
CA LEU A 188 1.34 6.27 -0.38
C LEU A 188 0.32 5.16 -0.10
N THR A 189 -0.90 5.48 0.33
CA THR A 189 -1.86 4.45 0.73
C THR A 189 -2.35 3.63 -0.47
N CYS A 190 -2.56 4.24 -1.63
CA CYS A 190 -2.88 3.54 -2.87
C CYS A 190 -1.74 2.60 -3.31
N THR A 191 -0.48 3.03 -3.20
CA THR A 191 0.69 2.17 -3.51
C THR A 191 0.80 1.03 -2.51
N ALA A 192 0.66 1.32 -1.21
CA ALA A 192 0.71 0.33 -0.14
C ALA A 192 -0.36 -0.76 -0.30
N ARG A 193 -1.52 -0.43 -0.89
CA ARG A 193 -2.59 -1.40 -1.17
C ARG A 193 -2.16 -2.53 -2.12
N LEU A 194 -1.23 -2.26 -3.05
CA LEU A 194 -0.86 -3.18 -4.14
C LEU A 194 -0.07 -4.42 -3.66
N LEU A 195 0.73 -4.29 -2.60
CA LEU A 195 1.35 -5.47 -1.98
C LEU A 195 0.37 -6.19 -1.06
N ALA A 196 -0.42 -5.50 -0.26
CA ALA A 196 -1.47 -6.04 0.60
C ALA A 196 -2.61 -5.03 0.71
N GLY A 197 -3.86 -5.42 0.46
CA GLY A 197 -5.00 -4.50 0.47
C GLY A 197 -5.10 -3.70 1.77
N SER A 198 -4.94 -4.36 2.92
CA SER A 198 -4.93 -3.70 4.23
C SER A 198 -3.72 -2.79 4.51
N GLY A 199 -2.72 -2.79 3.63
CA GLY A 199 -1.53 -1.95 3.71
C GLY A 199 -1.84 -0.47 3.62
N CYS A 200 -2.89 -0.06 2.89
CA CYS A 200 -3.33 1.34 2.82
C CYS A 200 -3.62 1.92 4.21
N ARG A 201 -4.30 1.17 5.08
CA ARG A 201 -4.64 1.63 6.42
C ARG A 201 -3.45 1.67 7.37
N SER A 202 -2.55 0.70 7.28
CA SER A 202 -1.28 0.73 8.03
C SER A 202 -0.43 1.95 7.63
N ALA A 203 -0.45 2.34 6.35
CA ALA A 203 0.23 3.52 5.84
C ALA A 203 -0.44 4.83 6.24
N ALA A 204 -1.78 4.87 6.32
CA ALA A 204 -2.52 6.03 6.82
C ALA A 204 -2.24 6.29 8.32
N GLY A 205 -2.09 5.23 9.12
CA GLY A 205 -1.84 5.34 10.55
C GLY A 205 -3.10 5.64 11.38
N GLY A 206 -2.94 5.70 12.70
CA GLY A 206 -4.02 6.05 13.64
C GLY A 206 -5.28 5.21 13.50
N LEU A 207 -6.45 5.86 13.53
CA LEU A 207 -7.74 5.29 13.13
C LEU A 207 -7.93 5.53 11.63
N ALA A 208 -7.91 4.47 10.84
CA ALA A 208 -7.92 4.56 9.39
C ALA A 208 -9.18 3.92 8.79
N LEU A 209 -9.82 4.65 7.88
CA LEU A 209 -10.89 4.16 7.00
C LEU A 209 -10.32 3.95 5.60
N TRP A 210 -10.43 2.72 5.08
CA TRP A 210 -10.17 2.43 3.66
C TRP A 210 -11.47 2.55 2.88
N LEU A 211 -11.48 3.41 1.87
CA LEU A 211 -12.59 3.55 0.95
C LEU A 211 -12.45 2.55 -0.20
N SER A 212 -13.46 1.71 -0.42
CA SER A 212 -13.45 0.76 -1.54
C SER A 212 -14.86 0.28 -1.88
N TYR A 213 -15.05 -0.02 -3.16
CA TYR A 213 -16.20 -0.74 -3.72
C TYR A 213 -15.79 -1.34 -5.08
N PRO A 214 -16.49 -2.35 -5.62
CA PRO A 214 -16.15 -2.93 -6.92
C PRO A 214 -16.18 -1.90 -8.05
N GLY A 215 -15.10 -1.83 -8.84
CA GLY A 215 -14.98 -0.85 -9.92
C GLY A 215 -14.55 0.56 -9.50
N ILE A 216 -14.23 0.81 -8.22
CA ILE A 216 -13.60 2.07 -7.81
C ILE A 216 -12.26 2.26 -8.52
N ALA A 217 -11.91 3.46 -8.96
CA ALA A 217 -10.61 3.72 -9.57
C ALA A 217 -9.47 3.56 -8.55
N HIS A 218 -8.25 3.25 -9.02
CA HIS A 218 -7.10 3.06 -8.14
C HIS A 218 -6.84 4.28 -7.24
N ALA A 219 -6.90 5.48 -7.82
CA ALA A 219 -6.65 6.75 -7.14
C ALA A 219 -7.69 7.11 -6.06
N ASP A 220 -8.88 6.50 -6.12
CA ASP A 220 -10.00 6.80 -5.22
C ASP A 220 -10.19 5.74 -4.12
N SER A 221 -9.40 4.65 -4.14
CA SER A 221 -9.44 3.61 -3.11
C SER A 221 -8.28 3.70 -2.13
N TYR A 222 -8.23 4.76 -1.34
CA TYR A 222 -7.10 5.11 -0.47
C TYR A 222 -7.34 4.81 1.01
#